data_AF-A0A8J3J1C8-F1
#
_entry.id   AF-A0A8J3J1C8-F1
#
_cell.length_a   1.000
_cell.length_b   1.000
_cell.length_c   1.000
_cell.angle_alpha   90.00
_cell.angle_beta   90.00
_cell.angle_gamma   90.00
#
_symmetry.space_group_name_H-M   'P 1'
#
loop_
_entity.id
_entity.type
_entity.pdbx_description
1 polymer ?
#
loop_
_entity_poly.entity_id
_entity_poly.type
_entity_poly.pdbx_seq_one_letter_code
_entity_poly.pdbx_strand_id
1 'polypeptide(L)'
;MEAAKHFFQQAVGVVGHIPNQVTTDGHASYPRAIRETMSSNTQHRTNKYLNNLLEQDHRGMKQRYYPMHGFKTFEAAARFCCAFDELCNYLRPRRTGGEVVSLLEQRQSFIQHLATLQIMIQAAS
;
A
#
# COMPACT_ATOMS: atom_id res chain seq x y z
N MET A 1 -17.53 12.30 3.48
CA MET A 1 -17.52 12.09 2.01
C MET A 1 -16.26 12.68 1.39
N GLU A 2 -15.92 13.94 1.69
CA GLU A 2 -14.69 14.60 1.24
C GLU A 2 -13.42 13.77 1.41
N ALA A 3 -13.22 13.14 2.56
CA ALA A 3 -12.05 12.28 2.79
C ALA A 3 -11.92 11.13 1.78
N ALA A 4 -13.03 10.47 1.43
CA ALA A 4 -13.03 9.40 0.44
C ALA A 4 -12.73 9.93 -0.97
N LYS A 5 -13.23 11.13 -1.30
CA LYS A 5 -12.95 11.80 -2.56
C LYS A 5 -11.47 12.14 -2.70
N HIS A 6 -10.90 12.78 -1.68
CA HIS A 6 -9.46 13.08 -1.64
C HIS A 6 -8.61 11.83 -1.74
N PHE A 7 -8.98 10.76 -1.02
CA PHE A 7 -8.28 9.48 -1.10
C PHE A 7 -8.25 8.93 -2.53
N PHE A 8 -9.39 8.88 -3.23
CA PHE A 8 -9.42 8.36 -4.60
C PHE A 8 -8.72 9.29 -5.61
N GLN A 9 -8.77 10.61 -5.42
CA GLN A 9 -7.99 11.55 -6.25
C GLN A 9 -6.48 11.31 -6.11
N GLN A 10 -6.00 11.15 -4.88
CA GLN A 10 -4.60 10.82 -4.62
C GLN A 10 -4.24 9.45 -5.20
N ALA A 11 -5.10 8.44 -5.03
CA ALA A 11 -4.87 7.11 -5.57
C ALA A 11 -4.74 7.12 -7.10
N VAL A 12 -5.61 7.85 -7.81
CA VAL A 12 -5.50 8.01 -9.27
C VAL A 12 -4.21 8.74 -9.65
N GLY A 13 -3.82 9.77 -8.90
CA GLY A 13 -2.55 10.47 -9.10
C GLY A 13 -1.32 9.57 -8.95
N VAL A 14 -1.32 8.69 -7.94
CA VAL A 14 -0.22 7.73 -7.69
C VAL A 14 -0.18 6.63 -8.76
N VAL A 15 -1.34 6.11 -9.16
CA VAL A 15 -1.43 5.05 -10.20
C VAL A 15 -1.16 5.60 -11.61
N GLY A 16 -1.36 6.91 -11.81
CA GLY A 16 -1.12 7.59 -13.08
C GLY A 16 -2.20 7.37 -14.14
N HIS A 17 -3.23 6.58 -13.85
CA HIS A 17 -4.36 6.34 -14.75
C HIS A 17 -5.63 5.97 -13.97
N ILE A 18 -6.80 6.13 -14.61
CA ILE A 18 -8.08 5.74 -14.02
C ILE A 18 -8.24 4.21 -14.15
N PRO A 19 -8.43 3.47 -13.06
CA PRO A 19 -8.60 2.03 -13.13
C PRO A 19 -9.97 1.66 -13.69
N ASN A 20 -10.02 0.56 -14.46
CA ASN A 20 -11.27 -0.02 -14.95
C ASN A 20 -12.11 -0.63 -13.82
N GLN A 21 -11.49 -1.01 -12.70
CA GLN A 21 -12.16 -1.70 -11.60
C GLN A 21 -11.56 -1.28 -10.25
N VAL A 22 -12.40 -1.04 -9.25
CA VAL A 22 -12.00 -0.70 -7.88
C VAL A 22 -12.70 -1.63 -6.89
N THR A 23 -11.94 -2.16 -5.95
CA THR A 23 -12.47 -3.00 -4.86
C THR A 23 -12.38 -2.24 -3.55
N THR A 24 -13.43 -2.26 -2.73
CA THR A 24 -13.44 -1.67 -1.38
C THR A 24 -14.25 -2.51 -0.39
N ASP A 25 -14.09 -2.28 0.91
CA ASP A 25 -14.88 -2.90 1.99
C ASP A 25 -16.41 -2.64 1.92
N GLY A 26 -16.86 -1.70 1.08
CA GLY A 26 -18.27 -1.39 0.85
C GLY A 26 -18.82 -0.23 1.67
N HIS A 27 -17.97 0.60 2.29
CA HIS A 27 -18.42 1.78 3.02
C HIS A 27 -19.29 2.72 2.16
N ALA A 28 -20.36 3.27 2.75
CA ALA A 28 -21.41 4.02 2.04
C ALA A 28 -20.92 5.27 1.30
N SER A 29 -19.77 5.85 1.70
CA SER A 29 -19.19 7.00 1.00
C SER A 29 -18.47 6.64 -0.30
N TYR A 30 -18.04 5.39 -0.49
CA TYR A 30 -17.20 5.01 -1.62
C TYR A 30 -17.91 5.02 -2.97
N PRO A 31 -19.14 4.51 -3.14
CA PRO A 31 -19.79 4.50 -4.46
C PRO A 31 -19.91 5.90 -5.06
N ARG A 32 -20.25 6.91 -4.24
CA ARG A 32 -20.33 8.30 -4.68
C ARG A 32 -18.95 8.89 -4.93
N ALA A 33 -17.99 8.67 -4.04
CA ALA A 33 -16.63 9.19 -4.21
C ALA A 33 -15.96 8.61 -5.47
N ILE A 34 -16.09 7.31 -5.75
CA ILE A 34 -15.57 6.67 -6.96
C ILE A 34 -16.21 7.30 -8.20
N ARG A 35 -17.54 7.48 -8.23
CA ARG A 35 -18.24 8.09 -9.37
C ARG A 35 -17.80 9.53 -9.63
N GLU A 36 -17.50 10.30 -8.58
CA GLU A 36 -17.08 11.70 -8.71
C GLU A 36 -15.58 11.88 -9.02
N THR A 37 -14.75 10.87 -8.76
CA THR A 37 -13.29 10.95 -8.93
C THR A 37 -12.77 10.15 -10.11
N MET A 38 -13.54 9.16 -10.55
CA MET A 38 -13.20 8.25 -11.63
C MET A 38 -14.28 8.30 -12.72
N SER A 39 -14.07 7.54 -13.80
CA SER A 39 -15.06 7.43 -14.86
C SER A 39 -16.30 6.66 -14.39
N SER A 40 -17.47 6.97 -14.98
CA SER A 40 -18.67 6.15 -14.84
C SER A 40 -18.47 4.69 -15.26
N ASN A 41 -17.41 4.41 -16.05
CA ASN A 41 -17.07 3.07 -16.52
C ASN A 41 -16.24 2.27 -15.50
N THR A 42 -15.78 2.87 -14.41
CA THR A 42 -15.05 2.15 -13.36
C THR A 42 -16.00 1.25 -12.58
N GLN A 43 -15.77 -0.07 -12.69
CA GLN A 43 -16.57 -1.06 -11.97
C GLN A 43 -16.20 -1.08 -10.49
N HIS A 44 -17.16 -0.75 -9.62
CA HIS A 44 -17.00 -0.88 -8.17
C HIS A 44 -17.37 -2.29 -7.69
N ARG A 45 -16.48 -2.92 -6.92
CA ARG A 45 -16.64 -4.27 -6.38
C ARG A 45 -16.51 -4.25 -4.86
N THR A 46 -17.34 -5.03 -4.20
CA THR A 46 -17.38 -5.14 -2.72
C THR A 46 -17.47 -6.60 -2.25
N ASN A 47 -17.14 -7.56 -3.13
CA ASN A 47 -17.22 -8.97 -2.80
C ASN A 47 -16.23 -9.33 -1.67
N LYS A 48 -16.73 -10.07 -0.68
CA LYS A 48 -15.98 -10.60 0.47
C LYS A 48 -14.62 -11.21 0.09
N TYR A 49 -14.53 -11.98 -0.99
CA TYR A 49 -13.27 -12.60 -1.40
C TYR A 49 -12.20 -11.56 -1.76
N LEU A 50 -12.56 -10.55 -2.56
CA LEU A 50 -11.64 -9.48 -2.93
C LEU A 50 -11.32 -8.59 -1.74
N ASN A 51 -12.27 -8.39 -0.82
CA ASN A 51 -12.02 -7.67 0.42
C ASN A 51 -11.02 -8.42 1.31
N ASN A 52 -11.04 -9.75 1.34
CA ASN A 52 -10.03 -10.52 2.07
C ASN A 52 -8.61 -10.31 1.52
N LEU A 53 -8.46 -10.10 0.21
CA LEU A 53 -7.16 -9.77 -0.39
C LEU A 53 -6.67 -8.39 0.08
N LEU A 54 -7.56 -7.39 0.13
CA LEU A 54 -7.25 -6.07 0.68
C LEU A 54 -6.86 -6.17 2.16
N GLU A 55 -7.61 -6.94 2.95
CA GLU A 55 -7.28 -7.16 4.36
C GLU A 55 -5.93 -7.87 4.52
N GLN A 56 -5.59 -8.80 3.63
CA GLN A 56 -4.29 -9.47 3.64
C GLN A 56 -3.15 -8.50 3.32
N ASP A 57 -3.33 -7.60 2.35
CA ASP A 57 -2.35 -6.57 2.00
C ASP A 57 -2.06 -5.65 3.19
N HIS A 58 -3.11 -5.24 3.92
CA HIS A 58 -2.99 -4.41 5.11
C HIS A 58 -2.31 -5.10 6.31
N ARG A 59 -2.18 -6.45 6.32
CA ARG A 59 -1.66 -7.18 7.50
C ARG A 59 -0.27 -6.76 7.90
N GLY A 60 0.62 -6.50 6.93
CA GLY A 60 2.00 -6.12 7.23
C GLY A 60 2.07 -4.84 8.05
N MET A 61 1.29 -3.83 7.65
CA MET A 61 1.21 -2.55 8.35
C MET A 61 0.50 -2.71 9.72
N LYS A 62 -0.65 -3.40 9.76
CA LYS A 62 -1.43 -3.65 10.98
C LYS A 62 -0.63 -4.38 12.06
N GLN A 63 0.16 -5.39 11.69
CA GLN A 63 1.00 -6.14 12.62
C GLN A 63 2.04 -5.26 13.34
N ARG A 64 2.49 -4.18 12.72
CA ARG A 64 3.50 -3.31 13.31
C ARG A 64 2.92 -2.26 14.23
N TYR A 65 1.77 -1.66 13.88
CA TYR A 65 1.19 -0.59 14.71
C TYR A 65 0.22 -1.10 15.79
N TYR A 66 -0.36 -2.29 15.66
CA TYR A 66 -1.24 -2.87 16.70
C TYR A 66 -0.58 -2.93 18.10
N PRO A 67 0.69 -3.36 18.24
CA PRO A 67 1.38 -3.34 19.53
C PRO A 67 1.58 -1.92 20.10
N MET A 68 1.57 -0.88 19.27
CA MET A 68 1.91 0.50 19.65
C MET A 68 0.73 1.28 20.26
N HIS A 69 -0.45 0.66 20.42
CA HIS A 69 -1.68 1.30 20.89
C HIS A 69 -2.18 2.44 19.97
N GLY A 70 -1.84 2.37 18.68
CA GLY A 70 -2.23 3.36 17.66
C GLY A 70 -1.41 4.64 17.70
N PHE A 71 -1.73 5.55 16.78
CA PHE A 71 -1.03 6.82 16.63
C PHE A 71 -1.76 7.92 17.40
N LYS A 72 -1.01 8.77 18.12
CA LYS A 72 -1.58 9.91 18.86
C LYS A 72 -1.95 11.09 17.97
N THR A 73 -1.28 11.21 16.82
CA THR A 73 -1.51 12.29 15.83
C THR A 73 -1.49 11.73 14.41
N PHE A 74 -2.16 12.42 13.50
CA PHE A 74 -2.15 12.07 12.07
C PHE A 74 -0.74 12.18 11.46
N GLU A 75 0.05 13.15 11.89
CA GLU A 75 1.42 13.31 11.43
C GLU A 75 2.30 12.12 11.81
N ALA A 76 2.15 11.60 13.03
CA ALA A 76 2.86 10.40 13.46
C ALA A 76 2.44 9.17 12.64
N ALA A 77 1.14 9.03 12.34
CA ALA A 77 0.64 7.98 11.46
C ALA A 77 1.22 8.10 10.04
N ALA A 78 1.20 9.31 9.47
CA ALA A 78 1.70 9.57 8.12
C ALA A 78 3.21 9.26 8.01
N ARG A 79 4.01 9.74 8.97
CA ARG A 79 5.46 9.46 9.02
C ARG A 79 5.75 7.98 9.16
N PHE A 80 5.01 7.28 10.02
CA PHE A 80 5.16 5.84 10.19
C PHE A 80 4.80 5.08 8.91
N CYS A 81 3.63 5.34 8.33
CA CYS A 81 3.16 4.66 7.13
C CYS A 81 4.11 4.88 5.95
N CYS A 82 4.59 6.11 5.75
CA CYS A 82 5.53 6.46 4.69
C CYS A 82 6.86 5.73 4.87
N ALA A 83 7.51 5.86 6.04
CA ALA A 83 8.79 5.21 6.30
C ALA A 83 8.69 3.68 6.25
N PHE A 84 7.60 3.11 6.77
CA PHE A 84 7.40 1.67 6.77
C PHE A 84 7.15 1.14 5.36
N ASP A 85 6.31 1.80 4.57
CA ASP A 85 6.03 1.39 3.19
C ASP A 85 7.28 1.49 2.32
N GLU A 86 8.06 2.58 2.41
CA GLU A 86 9.33 2.73 1.71
C GLU A 86 10.34 1.63 2.08
N LEU A 87 10.52 1.38 3.37
CA LEU A 87 11.41 0.33 3.86
C LEU A 87 10.97 -1.05 3.37
N CYS A 88 9.68 -1.36 3.47
CA CYS A 88 9.14 -2.64 3.02
C CYS A 88 9.24 -2.79 1.51
N ASN A 89 8.92 -1.77 0.72
CA ASN A 89 9.02 -1.80 -0.72
C ASN A 89 10.47 -1.94 -1.20
N TYR A 90 11.43 -1.36 -0.48
CA TYR A 90 12.84 -1.47 -0.79
C TYR A 90 13.41 -2.86 -0.42
N LEU A 91 13.13 -3.35 0.79
CA LEU A 91 13.68 -4.61 1.28
C LEU A 91 12.98 -5.85 0.72
N ARG A 92 11.71 -5.73 0.27
CA ARG A 92 10.96 -6.85 -0.28
C ARG A 92 11.26 -6.98 -1.77
N PRO A 93 11.80 -8.13 -2.24
CA PRO A 93 11.87 -8.40 -3.67
C PRO A 93 10.44 -8.41 -4.23
N ARG A 94 10.12 -7.44 -5.09
CA ARG A 94 8.84 -7.44 -5.81
C ARG A 94 8.86 -8.62 -6.76
N ARG A 95 7.85 -9.48 -6.66
CA ARG A 95 7.61 -10.58 -7.61
C ARG A 95 6.57 -10.13 -8.61
N THR A 96 6.81 -10.36 -9.88
CA THR A 96 5.73 -10.35 -10.87
C THR A 96 4.91 -11.63 -10.68
N GLY A 97 3.58 -11.54 -10.78
CA GLY A 97 2.71 -12.71 -10.62
C GLY A 97 3.11 -13.84 -11.57
N GLY A 98 3.50 -15.00 -11.02
CA GLY A 98 3.97 -16.16 -11.78
C GLY A 98 5.49 -16.40 -11.73
N GLU A 99 6.27 -15.45 -11.20
CA GLU A 99 7.72 -15.63 -11.03
C GLU A 99 8.02 -16.57 -9.85
N VAL A 100 8.69 -17.68 -10.15
CA VAL A 100 9.24 -18.60 -9.15
C VAL A 100 10.67 -18.18 -8.87
N VAL A 101 10.87 -17.42 -7.79
CA VAL A 101 12.19 -17.05 -7.28
C VAL A 101 12.53 -17.98 -6.12
N SER A 102 13.71 -18.61 -6.14
CA SER A 102 14.14 -19.48 -5.05
C SER A 102 14.29 -18.70 -3.75
N LEU A 103 14.22 -19.39 -2.60
CA LEU A 103 14.46 -18.77 -1.29
C LEU A 103 15.89 -18.21 -1.17
N LEU A 104 16.85 -18.83 -1.86
CA LEU A 104 18.24 -18.38 -1.89
C LEU A 104 18.37 -17.03 -2.60
N GLU A 105 17.80 -16.90 -3.78
CA GLU A 105 17.83 -15.66 -4.57
C GLU A 105 17.12 -14.52 -3.82
N GLN A 106 15.98 -14.80 -3.18
CA GLN A 106 15.29 -13.81 -2.34
C GLN A 106 16.17 -13.34 -1.18
N ARG A 107 16.86 -14.27 -0.51
CA ARG A 107 17.79 -13.94 0.58
C ARG A 107 18.96 -13.10 0.07
N GLN A 108 19.51 -13.43 -1.10
CA GLN A 108 20.61 -12.67 -1.71
C GLN A 108 20.18 -11.24 -2.05
N SER A 109 19.03 -11.06 -2.70
CA SER A 109 18.48 -9.73 -3.00
C SER A 109 18.24 -8.92 -1.73
N PHE A 110 17.68 -9.53 -0.68
CA PHE A 110 17.48 -8.86 0.61
C PHE A 110 18.82 -8.38 1.23
N ILE A 111 19.84 -9.24 1.28
CA ILE A 111 21.15 -8.90 1.82
C ILE A 111 21.79 -7.76 1.01
N GLN A 112 21.69 -7.81 -0.32
CA GLN A 112 22.23 -6.79 -1.20
C GLN A 112 21.56 -5.43 -0.98
N HIS A 113 20.23 -5.40 -0.89
CA HIS A 113 19.47 -4.18 -0.61
C HIS A 113 19.85 -3.63 0.77
N LEU A 114 19.94 -4.48 1.80
CA LEU A 114 20.32 -4.07 3.14
C LEU A 114 21.72 -3.43 3.18
N ALA A 115 22.71 -4.05 2.53
CA ALA A 115 24.06 -3.52 2.46
C ALA A 115 24.10 -2.15 1.75
N THR A 116 23.34 -2.01 0.66
CA THR A 116 23.23 -0.76 -0.09
C THR A 116 22.60 0.34 0.76
N LEU A 117 21.53 0.03 1.50
CA LEU A 117 20.89 0.95 2.42
C LEU A 117 21.85 1.42 3.52
N GLN A 118 22.64 0.52 4.08
CA GLN A 118 23.62 0.86 5.11
C GLN A 118 24.66 1.86 4.60
N ILE A 119 25.15 1.67 3.37
CA ILE A 119 26.07 2.60 2.71
C ILE A 119 25.40 3.97 2.49
N MET A 120 24.15 4.00 1.98
CA MET A 120 23.41 5.24 1.77
C MET A 120 23.20 6.03 3.07
N ILE A 121 22.87 5.33 4.17
CA ILE A 121 22.71 5.96 5.49
C ILE A 121 24.04 6.54 5.98
N GLN A 122 25.14 5.79 5.85
CA GLN A 122 26.48 6.25 6.24
C GLN A 122 26.96 7.47 5.41
N ALA A 123 26.60 7.55 4.14
CA ALA A 123 26.96 8.67 3.28
C ALA A 123 26.10 9.92 3.53
N ALA A 124 24.92 9.77 4.14
CA ALA A 124 24.00 10.84 4.49
C ALA A 124 24.17 11.36 5.93
N SER A 125 25.06 10.75 6.72
CA SER A 125 25.40 11.17 8.09
C SER A 125 26.66 12.02 8.12
#